data_AF-A0A811KCR7-F1
#
_entry.id   AF-A0A811KCR7-F1
#
_cell.length_a   1.000
_cell.length_b   1.000
_cell.length_c   1.000
_cell.angle_alpha   90.00
_cell.angle_beta   90.00
_cell.angle_gamma   90.00
#
_symmetry.space_group_name_H-M   'P 1'
#
loop_
_entity.id
_entity.type
_entity.pdbx_description
1 polymer ?
#
loop_
_entity_poly.entity_id
_entity_poly.type
_entity_poly.pdbx_seq_one_letter_code
_entity_poly.pdbx_strand_id
1 'polypeptide(L)'
;MLWFEAIYMLVYCIPLYLMCIRMLYILWRRRKHFQSPFYKIVLVSGVFDCIGITLHHFTNRLANTEFFIEYILPYVFGYHYWLIPVNYMAYHCLHSALLSSFLMAFNRLTSFLPFYYDKIWQYQKLIMYACFGVLPFCLVFYMLLNPAGFTHDDTQLWFSYVGFDYEKDMTFGIVDSVVTFYYYLIISVTTFGLNLCNVAMLIRLRQKELTKMNRERPLTYSAIVIFVVQLAVMAAYFMFTINFLNVYVWLRFVLSPVTETLYLTPSLIVVVYVPSLRKEVFRRSSEVSSTIAPKTVTLVTSRSVRAF
;
A
#
# COMPACT_ATOMS: atom_id res chain seq x y z
N MET A 1 -0.87 8.57 -25.46
CA MET A 1 -0.47 8.72 -24.03
C MET A 1 0.46 9.91 -23.95
N LEU A 2 0.24 10.86 -23.04
CA LEU A 2 1.12 12.05 -22.98
C LEU A 2 2.52 11.64 -22.52
N TRP A 3 3.57 12.19 -23.16
CA TRP A 3 4.98 11.88 -22.87
C TRP A 3 5.34 11.99 -21.38
N PHE A 4 4.76 12.97 -20.68
CA PHE A 4 4.93 13.14 -19.24
C PHE A 4 4.45 11.92 -18.43
N GLU A 5 3.28 11.37 -18.75
CA GLU A 5 2.75 10.18 -18.07
C GLU A 5 3.65 8.97 -18.33
N ALA A 6 4.15 8.82 -19.57
CA ALA A 6 5.03 7.72 -19.94
C ALA A 6 6.38 7.80 -19.19
N ILE A 7 6.98 8.99 -19.12
CA ILE A 7 8.21 9.22 -18.36
C ILE A 7 7.98 8.93 -16.86
N TYR A 8 6.88 9.42 -16.30
CA TYR A 8 6.52 9.15 -14.91
C TYR A 8 6.40 7.64 -14.66
N MET A 9 5.74 6.90 -15.55
CA MET A 9 5.59 5.44 -15.42
C MET A 9 6.94 4.70 -15.48
N LEU A 10 7.78 5.04 -16.46
CA LEU A 10 9.06 4.38 -16.69
C LEU A 10 10.09 4.68 -15.58
N VAL A 11 10.13 5.92 -15.10
CA VAL A 11 11.15 6.37 -14.15
C VAL A 11 10.71 6.15 -12.70
N TYR A 12 9.42 6.26 -12.40
CA TYR A 12 8.90 6.18 -11.03
C TYR A 12 8.13 4.89 -10.75
N CYS A 13 7.01 4.66 -11.44
CA CYS A 13 6.10 3.55 -11.10
C CYS A 13 6.74 2.17 -11.29
N ILE A 14 7.30 1.89 -12.46
CA ILE A 14 7.83 0.55 -12.77
C ILE A 14 8.99 0.17 -11.83
N PRO A 15 10.02 1.00 -11.61
CA PRO A 15 11.11 0.65 -10.70
C PRO A 15 10.62 0.39 -9.26
N LEU A 16 9.70 1.22 -8.75
CA LEU A 16 9.15 1.05 -7.40
C LEU A 16 8.25 -0.18 -7.30
N TYR A 17 7.48 -0.49 -8.34
CA TYR A 17 6.66 -1.69 -8.41
C TYR A 17 7.52 -2.96 -8.37
N LEU A 18 8.60 -3.00 -9.16
CA LEU A 18 9.56 -4.11 -9.14
C LEU A 18 10.25 -4.25 -7.78
N MET A 19 10.59 -3.14 -7.13
CA MET A 19 11.15 -3.14 -5.79
C MET A 19 10.14 -3.68 -4.75
N CYS A 20 8.86 -3.33 -4.86
CA CYS A 20 7.78 -3.87 -4.01
C CYS A 20 7.67 -5.39 -4.17
N ILE A 21 7.62 -5.90 -5.41
CA ILE A 21 7.61 -7.34 -5.70
C ILE A 21 8.82 -8.04 -5.09
N ARG A 22 10.02 -7.47 -5.26
CA ARG A 22 11.26 -8.01 -4.69
C ARG A 22 11.23 -8.04 -3.16
N MET A 23 10.72 -6.98 -2.52
CA MET A 23 10.54 -6.92 -1.07
C MET A 23 9.62 -8.04 -0.59
N LEU A 24 8.46 -8.22 -1.23
CA LEU A 24 7.51 -9.29 -0.91
C LEU A 24 8.13 -10.67 -1.05
N TYR A 25 8.85 -10.91 -2.15
CA TYR A 25 9.56 -12.16 -2.39
C TYR A 25 10.54 -12.48 -1.24
N ILE A 26 11.30 -11.49 -0.78
CA ILE A 26 12.27 -11.65 0.31
C ILE A 26 11.57 -11.91 1.64
N LEU A 27 10.53 -11.14 1.97
CA LEU A 27 9.75 -11.31 3.20
C LEU A 27 9.10 -12.70 3.25
N TRP A 28 8.57 -13.17 2.13
CA TRP A 28 8.00 -14.50 1.99
C TRP A 28 9.05 -15.61 2.19
N ARG A 29 10.14 -15.57 1.39
CA ARG A 29 11.18 -16.59 1.41
C ARG A 29 11.93 -16.65 2.74
N ARG A 30 12.10 -15.50 3.41
CA ARG A 30 12.82 -15.37 4.69
C ARG A 30 11.88 -15.13 5.87
N ARG A 31 10.63 -15.57 5.81
CA ARG A 31 9.63 -15.44 6.89
C ARG A 31 10.10 -15.91 8.27
N LYS A 32 11.02 -16.88 8.32
CA LYS A 32 11.63 -17.36 9.59
C LYS A 32 12.51 -16.31 10.27
N HIS A 33 13.13 -15.40 9.52
CA HIS A 33 13.96 -14.30 10.03
C HIS A 33 13.14 -13.05 10.37
N PHE A 34 11.97 -12.89 9.73
CA PHE A 34 11.09 -11.73 9.88
C PHE A 34 9.78 -12.11 10.59
N GLN A 35 9.85 -12.57 11.84
CA GLN A 35 8.68 -13.11 12.55
C GLN A 35 7.75 -12.06 13.18
N SER A 36 8.23 -10.83 13.35
CA SER A 36 7.48 -9.74 13.99
C SER A 36 6.15 -9.48 13.25
N PRO A 37 5.06 -9.17 13.99
CA PRO A 37 3.78 -8.80 13.41
C PRO A 37 3.88 -7.68 12.36
N PHE A 38 4.83 -6.74 12.54
CA PHE A 38 5.10 -5.67 11.58
C PHE A 38 5.39 -6.19 10.17
N TYR A 39 6.28 -7.17 10.03
CA TYR A 39 6.65 -7.71 8.71
C TYR A 39 5.53 -8.50 8.06
N LYS A 40 4.66 -9.11 8.86
CA LYS A 40 3.46 -9.81 8.37
C LYS A 40 2.43 -8.82 7.84
N ILE A 41 2.23 -7.69 8.53
CA ILE A 41 1.40 -6.59 8.03
C ILE A 41 1.95 -6.11 6.69
N VAL A 42 3.25 -5.79 6.60
CA VAL A 42 3.90 -5.32 5.36
C VAL A 42 3.78 -6.34 4.23
N LEU A 43 3.91 -7.64 4.53
CA LEU A 43 3.76 -8.70 3.54
C LEU A 43 2.33 -8.78 2.99
N VAL A 44 1.32 -8.77 3.87
CA VAL A 44 -0.09 -8.85 3.44
C VAL A 44 -0.49 -7.57 2.72
N SER A 45 -0.17 -6.41 3.26
CA SER A 45 -0.52 -5.14 2.62
C SER A 45 0.17 -4.97 1.27
N GLY A 46 1.46 -5.31 1.16
CA GLY A 46 2.15 -5.17 -0.11
C GLY A 46 1.60 -6.09 -1.21
N VAL A 47 0.99 -7.24 -0.87
CA VAL A 47 0.24 -8.05 -1.86
C VAL A 47 -0.96 -7.27 -2.39
N PHE A 48 -1.75 -6.65 -1.52
CA PHE A 48 -2.86 -5.78 -1.93
C PHE A 48 -2.37 -4.54 -2.68
N ASP A 49 -1.24 -3.95 -2.28
CA ASP A 49 -0.64 -2.82 -3.01
C ASP A 49 -0.24 -3.22 -4.43
N CYS A 50 0.34 -4.43 -4.61
CA CYS A 50 0.70 -4.93 -5.93
C CYS A 50 -0.51 -5.23 -6.82
N ILE A 51 -1.57 -5.80 -6.25
CA ILE A 51 -2.81 -6.04 -6.98
C ILE A 51 -3.47 -4.69 -7.33
N GLY A 52 -3.57 -3.78 -6.36
CA GLY A 52 -4.18 -2.47 -6.49
C GLY A 52 -3.49 -1.60 -7.54
N ILE A 53 -2.17 -1.51 -7.54
CA ILE A 53 -1.43 -0.75 -8.56
C ILE A 53 -1.58 -1.37 -9.96
N THR A 54 -1.63 -2.70 -10.07
CA THR A 54 -1.84 -3.38 -11.37
C THR A 54 -3.23 -3.08 -11.92
N LEU A 55 -4.25 -3.18 -11.06
CA LEU A 55 -5.63 -2.84 -11.41
C LEU A 55 -5.76 -1.36 -11.76
N HIS A 56 -5.17 -0.46 -10.97
CA HIS A 56 -5.17 0.98 -11.25
C HIS A 56 -4.50 1.33 -12.57
N HIS A 57 -3.36 0.70 -12.89
CA HIS A 57 -2.74 0.86 -14.19
C HIS A 57 -3.63 0.33 -15.32
N PHE A 58 -4.35 -0.76 -15.12
CA PHE A 58 -5.28 -1.29 -16.13
C PHE A 58 -6.50 -0.37 -16.33
N THR A 59 -7.21 -0.03 -15.25
CA THR A 59 -8.48 0.71 -15.30
C THR A 59 -8.31 2.20 -15.56
N ASN A 60 -7.16 2.78 -15.23
CA ASN A 60 -6.92 4.22 -15.37
C ASN A 60 -5.82 4.52 -16.41
N ARG A 61 -4.59 4.07 -16.19
CA ARG A 61 -3.45 4.45 -17.06
C ARG A 61 -3.58 3.90 -18.48
N LEU A 62 -3.77 2.58 -18.61
CA LEU A 62 -3.90 1.91 -19.90
C LEU A 62 -5.15 2.39 -20.62
N ALA A 63 -6.28 2.48 -19.91
CA ALA A 63 -7.55 2.98 -20.45
C ALA A 63 -7.43 4.35 -21.11
N ASN A 64 -6.57 5.23 -20.58
CA ASN A 64 -6.34 6.58 -21.10
C ASN A 64 -5.20 6.67 -22.15
N THR A 65 -4.83 5.55 -22.77
CA THR A 65 -3.90 5.51 -23.91
C THR A 65 -4.64 5.41 -25.24
N GLU A 66 -4.08 6.01 -26.30
CA GLU A 66 -4.58 5.89 -27.68
C GLU A 66 -4.72 4.42 -28.09
N PHE A 67 -3.73 3.59 -27.75
CA PHE A 67 -3.80 2.15 -28.02
C PHE A 67 -5.05 1.49 -27.41
N PHE A 68 -5.39 1.81 -26.17
CA PHE A 68 -6.60 1.24 -25.56
C PHE A 68 -7.86 1.79 -26.23
N ILE A 69 -7.92 3.10 -26.49
CA ILE A 69 -9.08 3.74 -27.12
C ILE A 69 -9.34 3.19 -28.52
N GLU A 70 -8.30 3.01 -29.33
CA GLU A 70 -8.43 2.54 -30.72
C GLU A 70 -8.69 1.03 -30.82
N TYR A 71 -8.00 0.22 -30.00
CA TYR A 71 -7.96 -1.24 -30.21
C TYR A 71 -8.71 -2.06 -29.16
N ILE A 72 -8.94 -1.54 -27.95
CA ILE A 72 -9.53 -2.31 -26.84
C ILE A 72 -10.93 -1.80 -26.51
N LEU A 73 -11.08 -0.49 -26.33
CA LEU A 73 -12.31 0.16 -25.92
C LEU A 73 -13.53 -0.28 -26.76
N PRO A 74 -13.48 -0.41 -28.11
CA PRO A 74 -14.64 -0.84 -28.88
C PRO A 74 -15.24 -2.20 -28.46
N TYR A 75 -14.42 -3.08 -27.88
CA TYR A 75 -14.84 -4.41 -27.43
C TYR A 75 -15.32 -4.45 -25.98
N VAL A 76 -14.95 -3.45 -25.17
CA VAL A 76 -15.24 -3.41 -23.72
C VAL A 76 -16.04 -2.17 -23.30
N PHE A 77 -16.50 -1.38 -24.28
CA PHE A 77 -17.29 -0.18 -24.04
C PHE A 77 -18.64 -0.51 -23.39
N GLY A 78 -19.07 0.32 -22.45
CA GLY A 78 -20.30 0.14 -21.69
C GLY A 78 -20.14 -0.75 -20.46
N TYR A 79 -21.25 -1.02 -19.78
CA TYR A 79 -21.28 -1.78 -18.53
C TYR A 79 -21.48 -3.28 -18.78
N HIS A 80 -20.62 -4.09 -18.16
CA HIS A 80 -20.60 -5.54 -18.29
C HIS A 80 -20.46 -6.23 -16.93
N TYR A 81 -21.19 -7.34 -16.74
CA TYR A 81 -21.12 -8.12 -15.49
C TYR A 81 -19.76 -8.80 -15.26
N TRP A 82 -19.02 -9.13 -16.32
CA TRP A 82 -17.71 -9.79 -16.18
C TRP A 82 -16.60 -8.83 -15.71
N LEU A 83 -16.83 -7.51 -15.77
CA LEU A 83 -15.91 -6.49 -15.26
C LEU A 83 -16.11 -6.18 -13.77
N ILE A 84 -17.18 -6.71 -13.16
CA ILE A 84 -17.50 -6.51 -11.74
C ILE A 84 -16.33 -6.88 -10.81
N PRO A 85 -15.67 -8.04 -10.95
CA PRO A 85 -14.57 -8.40 -10.05
C PRO A 85 -13.38 -7.44 -10.14
N VAL A 86 -13.13 -6.87 -11.32
CA VAL A 86 -12.05 -5.89 -11.54
C VAL A 86 -12.35 -4.61 -10.76
N ASN A 87 -13.58 -4.10 -10.88
CA ASN A 87 -14.01 -2.91 -10.16
C ASN A 87 -13.98 -3.11 -8.64
N TYR A 88 -14.64 -4.15 -8.16
CA TYR A 88 -14.63 -4.51 -6.74
C TYR A 88 -13.20 -4.63 -6.19
N MET A 89 -12.31 -5.35 -6.88
CA MET A 89 -10.94 -5.55 -6.40
C MET A 89 -10.12 -4.25 -6.42
N ALA A 90 -10.36 -3.35 -7.38
CA ALA A 90 -9.67 -2.06 -7.43
C ALA A 90 -9.97 -1.24 -6.17
N TYR A 91 -11.24 -1.12 -5.80
CA TYR A 91 -11.67 -0.39 -4.60
C TYR A 91 -11.33 -1.11 -3.30
N HIS A 92 -11.42 -2.45 -3.27
CA HIS A 92 -10.98 -3.25 -2.13
C HIS A 92 -9.50 -3.02 -1.83
N CYS A 93 -8.64 -3.05 -2.87
CA CYS A 93 -7.21 -2.78 -2.72
C CYS A 93 -6.95 -1.33 -2.30
N LEU A 94 -7.71 -0.38 -2.85
CA LEU A 94 -7.62 1.04 -2.52
C LEU A 94 -7.85 1.27 -1.01
N HIS A 95 -8.94 0.71 -0.47
CA HIS A 95 -9.23 0.79 0.96
C HIS A 95 -8.24 0.01 1.83
N SER A 96 -7.72 -1.11 1.32
CA SER A 96 -6.69 -1.91 1.98
C SER A 96 -5.37 -1.14 2.13
N ALA A 97 -4.97 -0.38 1.11
CA ALA A 97 -3.75 0.44 1.14
C ALA A 97 -3.80 1.52 2.23
N LEU A 98 -4.97 2.11 2.49
CA LEU A 98 -5.16 3.03 3.60
C LEU A 98 -5.06 2.32 4.97
N LEU A 99 -5.71 1.17 5.11
CA LEU A 99 -5.65 0.39 6.36
C LEU A 99 -4.26 -0.13 6.67
N SER A 100 -3.45 -0.40 5.65
CA SER A 100 -2.04 -0.77 5.81
C SER A 100 -1.30 0.27 6.66
N SER A 101 -1.44 1.55 6.29
CA SER A 101 -0.80 2.66 7.01
C SER A 101 -1.34 2.82 8.43
N PHE A 102 -2.65 2.68 8.62
CA PHE A 102 -3.29 2.67 9.93
C PHE A 102 -2.75 1.54 10.82
N LEU A 103 -2.73 0.31 10.33
CA LEU A 103 -2.27 -0.87 11.06
C LEU A 103 -0.78 -0.78 11.41
N MET A 104 0.04 -0.24 10.51
CA MET A 104 1.45 0.01 10.80
C MET A 104 1.62 1.06 11.89
N ALA A 105 0.84 2.14 11.88
CA ALA A 105 0.86 3.16 12.93
C ALA A 105 0.39 2.59 14.28
N PHE A 106 -0.66 1.76 14.27
CA PHE A 106 -1.19 1.09 15.46
C PHE A 106 -0.23 0.04 16.03
N ASN A 107 0.43 -0.74 15.16
CA ASN A 107 1.47 -1.69 15.56
C ASN A 107 2.64 -1.00 16.26
N ARG A 108 3.03 0.19 15.79
CA ARG A 108 4.07 1.00 16.44
C ARG A 108 3.59 1.57 17.78
N LEU A 109 2.37 2.08 17.85
CA LEU A 109 1.84 2.64 19.10
C LEU A 109 1.80 1.58 20.20
N THR A 110 1.29 0.39 19.85
CA THR A 110 1.24 -0.74 20.79
C THR A 110 2.63 -1.23 21.19
N SER A 111 3.68 -0.99 20.39
CA SER A 111 5.06 -1.35 20.75
C SER A 111 5.62 -0.53 21.93
N PHE A 112 5.07 0.66 22.19
CA PHE A 112 5.38 1.43 23.40
C PHE A 112 4.69 0.88 24.67
N LEU A 113 3.77 -0.07 24.52
CA LEU A 113 3.02 -0.71 25.60
C LEU A 113 3.39 -2.20 25.70
N PRO A 114 4.62 -2.53 26.18
CA PRO A 114 5.19 -3.87 26.04
C PRO A 114 4.34 -4.98 26.67
N PHE A 115 3.71 -4.73 27.82
CA PHE A 115 2.85 -5.72 28.51
C PHE A 115 1.58 -6.10 27.73
N TYR A 116 1.14 -5.24 26.82
CA TYR A 116 -0.05 -5.47 26.00
C TYR A 116 0.29 -5.84 24.55
N TYR A 117 1.50 -5.56 24.08
CA TYR A 117 1.92 -5.86 22.71
C TYR A 117 1.72 -7.35 22.37
N ASP A 118 2.29 -8.26 23.17
CA ASP A 118 2.21 -9.70 22.87
C ASP A 118 0.77 -10.22 22.97
N LYS A 119 -0.02 -9.71 23.92
CA LYS A 119 -1.44 -10.07 24.09
C LYS A 119 -2.32 -9.60 22.94
N ILE A 120 -2.04 -8.44 22.34
CA ILE A 120 -2.79 -7.94 21.19
C ILE A 120 -2.38 -8.73 19.93
N TRP A 121 -1.07 -8.88 19.71
CA TRP A 121 -0.54 -9.43 18.46
C TRP A 121 -0.50 -10.97 18.41
N GLN A 122 -0.87 -11.67 19.48
CA GLN A 122 -1.16 -13.11 19.40
C GLN A 122 -2.28 -13.41 18.38
N TYR A 123 -3.24 -12.49 18.24
CA TYR A 123 -4.36 -12.59 17.30
C TYR A 123 -4.09 -11.90 15.95
N GLN A 124 -2.82 -11.64 15.61
CA GLN A 124 -2.44 -10.92 14.38
C GLN A 124 -3.12 -11.44 13.10
N LYS A 125 -3.34 -12.75 12.97
CA LYS A 125 -4.00 -13.32 11.78
C LYS A 125 -5.46 -12.87 11.68
N LEU A 126 -6.17 -12.87 12.80
CA LEU A 126 -7.56 -12.41 12.87
C LEU A 126 -7.65 -10.91 12.60
N ILE A 127 -6.74 -10.12 13.19
CA ILE A 127 -6.66 -8.67 12.95
C ILE A 127 -6.41 -8.39 11.46
N MET A 128 -5.45 -9.07 10.83
CA MET A 128 -5.18 -8.91 9.40
C MET A 128 -6.35 -9.35 8.53
N TYR A 129 -7.03 -10.45 8.86
CA TYR A 129 -8.22 -10.90 8.12
C TYR A 129 -9.39 -9.91 8.25
N ALA A 130 -9.62 -9.38 9.44
CA ALA A 130 -10.65 -8.37 9.67
C ALA A 130 -10.35 -7.08 8.89
N CYS A 131 -9.11 -6.59 8.95
CA CYS A 131 -8.72 -5.35 8.30
C CYS A 131 -8.56 -5.46 6.79
N PHE A 132 -7.98 -6.53 6.25
CA PHE A 132 -7.74 -6.63 4.80
C PHE A 132 -8.79 -7.47 4.05
N GLY A 133 -9.59 -8.26 4.76
CA GLY A 133 -10.67 -9.05 4.20
C GLY A 133 -12.02 -8.41 4.46
N VAL A 134 -12.46 -8.43 5.73
CA VAL A 134 -13.84 -8.10 6.10
C VAL A 134 -14.15 -6.61 5.92
N LEU A 135 -13.32 -5.72 6.45
CA LEU A 135 -13.66 -4.30 6.51
C LEU A 135 -13.75 -3.64 5.13
N PRO A 136 -12.78 -3.83 4.20
CA PRO A 136 -12.92 -3.34 2.83
C PRO A 136 -14.10 -3.98 2.11
N PHE A 137 -14.31 -5.30 2.28
CA PHE A 137 -15.47 -5.99 1.70
C PHE A 137 -16.78 -5.33 2.13
N CYS A 138 -16.99 -5.08 3.43
CA CYS A 138 -18.21 -4.43 3.92
C CYS A 138 -18.45 -3.03 3.34
N LEU A 139 -17.38 -2.33 2.91
CA LEU A 139 -17.49 -1.00 2.32
C LEU A 139 -17.77 -1.04 0.82
N VAL A 140 -17.36 -2.09 0.10
CA VAL A 140 -17.45 -2.14 -1.37
C VAL A 140 -18.26 -3.32 -1.91
N PHE A 141 -18.88 -4.15 -1.05
CA PHE A 141 -19.64 -5.32 -1.50
C PHE A 141 -20.78 -4.96 -2.45
N TYR A 142 -21.38 -3.77 -2.32
CA TYR A 142 -22.45 -3.31 -3.19
C TYR A 142 -22.00 -3.17 -4.66
N MET A 143 -20.70 -2.98 -4.92
CA MET A 143 -20.15 -2.97 -6.28
C MET A 143 -20.24 -4.35 -6.95
N LEU A 144 -20.32 -5.43 -6.18
CA LEU A 144 -20.51 -6.78 -6.73
C LEU A 144 -21.91 -6.99 -7.33
N LEU A 145 -22.85 -6.07 -7.07
CA LEU A 145 -24.24 -6.16 -7.47
C LEU A 145 -24.56 -5.34 -8.73
N ASN A 146 -23.65 -4.45 -9.15
CA ASN A 146 -23.87 -3.53 -10.26
C ASN A 146 -22.84 -3.79 -11.37
N PRO A 147 -23.24 -3.83 -12.65
CA PRO A 147 -22.30 -4.06 -13.74
C PRO A 147 -21.28 -2.90 -13.82
N ALA A 148 -20.05 -3.24 -14.18
CA ALA A 148 -18.93 -2.29 -14.26
C ALA A 148 -18.47 -2.12 -15.71
N GLY A 149 -17.93 -0.97 -16.07
CA GLY A 149 -17.73 -0.63 -17.46
C GLY A 149 -16.77 0.50 -17.70
N PHE A 150 -16.29 0.58 -18.95
CA PHE A 150 -15.55 1.72 -19.43
C PHE A 150 -16.50 2.73 -20.07
N THR A 151 -16.37 3.98 -19.64
CA THR A 151 -17.07 5.14 -20.22
C THR A 151 -16.06 6.03 -20.90
N HIS A 152 -16.38 6.49 -22.11
CA HIS A 152 -15.53 7.41 -22.85
C HIS A 152 -16.17 8.78 -22.89
N ASP A 153 -15.40 9.78 -22.52
CA ASP A 153 -15.81 11.17 -22.59
C ASP A 153 -14.86 11.92 -23.53
N ASP A 154 -15.38 12.30 -24.70
CA ASP A 154 -14.71 13.18 -25.65
C ASP A 154 -14.83 14.63 -25.16
N THR A 155 -14.12 14.90 -24.06
CA THR A 155 -14.06 16.25 -23.52
C THR A 155 -13.39 17.18 -24.53
N GLN A 156 -13.89 18.41 -24.70
CA GLN A 156 -13.24 19.45 -25.53
C GLN A 156 -11.89 19.95 -24.97
N LEU A 157 -11.28 19.20 -24.05
CA LEU A 157 -9.95 19.48 -23.52
C LEU A 157 -8.88 18.98 -24.51
N TRP A 158 -7.62 19.31 -24.23
CA TRP A 158 -6.47 18.85 -25.01
C TRP A 158 -6.14 17.35 -24.81
N PHE A 159 -7.05 16.57 -24.19
CA PHE A 159 -6.90 15.14 -23.95
C PHE A 159 -8.29 14.48 -23.87
N SER A 160 -8.37 13.21 -24.29
CA SER A 160 -9.54 12.37 -24.07
C SER A 160 -9.49 11.70 -22.69
N TYR A 161 -10.65 11.34 -22.14
CA TYR A 161 -10.73 10.64 -20.87
C TYR A 161 -11.55 9.36 -21.01
N VAL A 162 -10.99 8.25 -20.51
CA VAL A 162 -11.72 7.00 -20.31
C VAL A 162 -11.81 6.77 -18.81
N GLY A 163 -13.04 6.75 -18.31
CA GLY A 163 -13.39 6.39 -16.95
C GLY A 163 -13.71 4.90 -16.85
N PHE A 164 -13.54 4.34 -15.65
CA PHE A 164 -14.00 3.01 -15.31
C PHE A 164 -14.86 3.12 -14.06
N ASP A 165 -16.15 2.81 -14.16
CA ASP A 165 -17.14 2.98 -13.09
C ASP A 165 -18.19 1.85 -13.18
N TYR A 166 -19.14 1.82 -12.26
CA TYR A 166 -20.30 0.91 -12.28
C TYR A 166 -21.60 1.67 -12.57
N GLU A 167 -22.58 0.93 -13.06
CA GLU A 167 -23.91 1.45 -13.35
C GLU A 167 -24.65 1.75 -12.04
N LYS A 168 -25.03 3.03 -11.83
CA LYS A 168 -25.60 3.52 -10.56
C LYS A 168 -27.11 3.33 -10.44
N ASP A 169 -27.78 2.97 -11.54
CA ASP A 169 -29.24 2.97 -11.64
C ASP A 169 -29.92 1.67 -11.15
N MET A 170 -29.17 0.56 -11.04
CA MET A 170 -29.77 -0.78 -10.98
C MET A 170 -30.19 -1.27 -9.58
N THR A 171 -29.48 -0.97 -8.48
CA THR A 171 -29.84 -1.57 -7.16
C THR A 171 -29.44 -0.78 -5.92
N PHE A 172 -28.23 -0.23 -5.86
CA PHE A 172 -27.72 0.51 -4.70
C PHE A 172 -26.86 1.67 -5.21
N GLY A 173 -27.51 2.75 -5.64
CA GLY A 173 -26.87 3.97 -6.17
C GLY A 173 -26.16 4.80 -5.10
N ILE A 174 -25.51 4.15 -4.12
CA ILE A 174 -24.59 4.83 -3.22
C ILE A 174 -23.49 5.38 -4.10
N VAL A 175 -23.27 6.69 -4.05
CA VAL A 175 -22.18 7.31 -4.80
C VAL A 175 -20.88 6.87 -4.13
N ASP A 176 -20.12 6.00 -4.79
CA ASP A 176 -18.86 5.49 -4.28
C ASP A 176 -17.90 6.61 -3.85
N SER A 177 -17.86 7.72 -4.59
CA SER A 177 -17.03 8.87 -4.22
C SER A 177 -17.32 9.39 -2.81
N VAL A 178 -18.56 9.27 -2.31
CA VAL A 178 -18.95 9.66 -0.95
C VAL A 178 -18.45 8.66 0.08
N VAL A 179 -18.66 7.36 -0.15
CA VAL A 179 -18.19 6.30 0.76
C VAL A 179 -16.66 6.33 0.85
N THR A 180 -16.02 6.35 -0.31
CA THR A 180 -14.57 6.47 -0.44
C THR A 180 -14.08 7.74 0.25
N PHE A 181 -14.70 8.91 0.04
CA PHE A 181 -14.29 10.15 0.71
C PHE A 181 -14.35 10.06 2.25
N TYR A 182 -15.48 9.65 2.83
CA TYR A 182 -15.61 9.57 4.29
C TYR A 182 -14.69 8.53 4.89
N TYR A 183 -14.55 7.39 4.22
CA TYR A 183 -13.62 6.35 4.64
C TYR A 183 -12.17 6.84 4.63
N TYR A 184 -11.76 7.49 3.54
CA TYR A 184 -10.46 8.12 3.40
C TYR A 184 -10.21 9.13 4.51
N LEU A 185 -11.18 10.00 4.78
CA LEU A 185 -11.10 11.02 5.81
C LEU A 185 -10.91 10.39 7.20
N ILE A 186 -11.78 9.46 7.59
CA ILE A 186 -11.76 8.84 8.92
C ILE A 186 -10.45 8.08 9.14
N ILE A 187 -10.05 7.23 8.19
CA ILE A 187 -8.81 6.44 8.31
C ILE A 187 -7.58 7.32 8.29
N SER A 188 -7.53 8.35 7.44
CA SER A 188 -6.38 9.27 7.37
C SER A 188 -6.24 10.10 8.64
N VAL A 189 -7.34 10.67 9.15
CA VAL A 189 -7.33 11.44 10.42
C VAL A 189 -6.94 10.54 11.60
N THR A 190 -7.48 9.33 11.67
CA THR A 190 -7.14 8.40 12.76
C THR A 190 -5.68 7.96 12.66
N THR A 191 -5.20 7.64 11.46
CA THR A 191 -3.79 7.27 11.25
C THR A 191 -2.85 8.43 11.59
N PHE A 192 -3.24 9.66 11.25
CA PHE A 192 -2.51 10.85 11.66
C PHE A 192 -2.45 10.98 13.18
N GLY A 193 -3.59 10.85 13.87
CA GLY A 193 -3.65 10.89 15.33
C GLY A 193 -2.72 9.85 15.98
N LEU A 194 -2.75 8.61 15.49
CA LEU A 194 -1.86 7.54 15.96
C LEU A 194 -0.38 7.85 15.70
N ASN A 195 -0.04 8.39 14.52
CA ASN A 195 1.33 8.78 14.19
C ASN A 195 1.81 9.98 15.02
N LEU A 196 0.93 10.94 15.32
CA LEU A 196 1.24 12.06 16.23
C LEU A 196 1.51 11.54 17.64
N CYS A 197 0.69 10.62 18.14
CA CYS A 197 0.94 9.94 19.42
C CYS A 197 2.28 9.19 19.40
N ASN A 198 2.60 8.48 18.32
CA ASN A 198 3.89 7.79 18.16
C ASN A 198 5.06 8.77 18.26
N VAL A 199 5.01 9.90 17.54
CA VAL A 199 6.07 10.93 17.58
C VAL A 199 6.17 11.56 18.97
N ALA A 200 5.05 11.91 19.60
CA ALA A 200 5.04 12.48 20.95
C ALA A 200 5.61 11.53 22.00
N MET A 201 5.24 10.24 21.94
CA MET A 201 5.79 9.20 22.82
C MET A 201 7.30 9.02 22.58
N LEU A 202 7.75 9.00 21.33
CA LEU A 202 9.17 8.93 20.99
C LEU A 202 9.96 10.11 21.55
N ILE A 203 9.46 11.35 21.43
CA ILE A 203 10.11 12.54 22.00
C ILE A 203 10.22 12.40 23.52
N ARG A 204 9.15 11.96 24.19
CA ARG A 204 9.12 11.77 25.65
C ARG A 204 10.05 10.64 26.13
N LEU A 205 10.14 9.53 25.39
CA LEU A 205 11.01 8.40 25.72
C LEU A 205 12.49 8.69 25.42
N ARG A 206 12.77 9.45 24.36
CA ARG A 206 14.13 9.92 23.99
C ARG A 206 14.76 10.80 25.07
N GLN A 207 13.96 11.48 25.89
CA GLN A 207 14.45 12.21 27.06
C GLN A 207 14.85 11.30 28.23
N LYS A 208 14.42 10.03 28.26
CA LYS A 208 14.63 9.12 29.40
C LYS A 208 15.71 8.04 29.17
N GLU A 209 15.93 7.55 27.95
CA GLU A 209 16.87 6.45 27.69
C GLU A 209 17.77 6.73 26.49
N LEU A 210 18.96 7.29 26.73
CA LEU A 210 19.85 7.81 25.68
C LEU A 210 20.71 6.74 24.94
N THR A 211 20.52 5.44 25.16
CA THR A 211 21.51 4.42 24.74
C THR A 211 21.01 3.30 23.82
N LYS A 212 19.72 3.23 23.43
CA LYS A 212 19.21 2.26 22.41
C LYS A 212 18.81 2.87 21.06
N MET A 213 19.30 4.08 20.77
CA MET A 213 18.78 5.04 19.76
C MET A 213 18.95 4.72 18.26
N ASN A 214 19.69 3.68 17.84
CA ASN A 214 20.00 3.52 16.40
C ASN A 214 18.90 2.83 15.57
N ARG A 215 17.98 2.08 16.20
CA ARG A 215 16.86 1.43 15.49
C ARG A 215 15.60 2.29 15.38
N GLU A 216 15.39 3.25 16.29
CA GLU A 216 14.12 3.98 16.38
C GLU A 216 14.04 5.18 15.43
N ARG A 217 15.15 5.92 15.21
CA ARG A 217 15.20 7.05 14.26
C ARG A 217 14.65 6.72 12.87
N PRO A 218 15.07 5.64 12.19
CA PRO A 218 14.51 5.32 10.87
C PRO A 218 13.02 5.00 10.90
N LEU A 219 12.52 4.38 11.98
CA LEU A 219 11.10 4.11 12.14
C LEU A 219 10.29 5.40 12.33
N THR A 220 10.84 6.39 13.02
CA THR A 220 10.23 7.73 13.17
C THR A 220 10.15 8.45 11.83
N TYR A 221 11.24 8.49 11.05
CA TYR A 221 11.22 9.10 9.72
C TYR A 221 10.21 8.41 8.81
N SER A 222 10.16 7.08 8.85
CA SER A 222 9.13 6.31 8.13
C SER A 222 7.71 6.75 8.49
N ALA A 223 7.41 7.00 9.77
CA ALA A 223 6.10 7.48 10.21
C ALA A 223 5.78 8.87 9.65
N ILE A 224 6.76 9.79 9.66
CA ILE A 224 6.60 11.16 9.15
C ILE A 224 6.34 11.14 7.64
N VAL A 225 7.08 10.36 6.86
CA VAL A 225 6.87 10.31 5.41
C VAL A 225 5.51 9.68 5.06
N ILE A 226 5.11 8.59 5.73
CA ILE A 226 3.77 8.01 5.56
C ILE A 226 2.70 9.05 5.88
N PHE A 227 2.87 9.84 6.95
CA PHE A 227 1.95 10.92 7.29
C PHE A 227 1.85 11.99 6.18
N VAL A 228 2.98 12.47 5.65
CA VAL A 228 2.98 13.47 4.57
C VAL A 228 2.25 12.95 3.33
N VAL A 229 2.43 11.67 2.98
CA VAL A 229 1.71 11.04 1.87
C VAL A 229 0.22 11.00 2.16
N GLN A 230 -0.21 10.62 3.36
CA GLN A 230 -1.62 10.61 3.73
C GLN A 230 -2.24 12.01 3.71
N LEU A 231 -1.51 13.03 4.15
CA LEU A 231 -1.98 14.42 4.10
C LEU A 231 -2.12 14.92 2.66
N ALA A 232 -1.18 14.56 1.78
CA ALA A 232 -1.28 14.87 0.35
C ALA A 232 -2.49 14.19 -0.30
N VAL A 233 -2.74 12.92 0.04
CA VAL A 233 -3.93 12.18 -0.41
C VAL A 233 -5.22 12.87 0.08
N MET A 234 -5.32 13.18 1.38
CA MET A 234 -6.48 13.86 1.94
C MET A 234 -6.72 15.23 1.30
N ALA A 235 -5.66 16.02 1.12
CA ALA A 235 -5.74 17.32 0.46
C ALA A 235 -6.22 17.18 -1.00
N ALA A 236 -5.73 16.18 -1.74
CA ALA A 236 -6.19 15.93 -3.11
C ALA A 236 -7.69 15.60 -3.17
N TYR A 237 -8.19 14.74 -2.29
CA TYR A 237 -9.62 14.41 -2.21
C TYR A 237 -10.49 15.60 -1.77
N PHE A 238 -10.00 16.41 -0.82
CA PHE A 238 -10.69 17.64 -0.41
C PHE A 238 -10.79 18.64 -1.58
N MET A 239 -9.68 18.85 -2.29
CA MET A 239 -9.63 19.75 -3.44
C MET A 239 -10.51 19.28 -4.62
N PHE A 240 -10.60 17.96 -4.83
CA PHE A 240 -11.55 17.35 -5.76
C PHE A 240 -13.00 17.66 -5.37
N THR A 241 -13.33 17.54 -4.08
CA THR A 241 -14.69 17.75 -3.56
C THR A 241 -15.17 19.21 -3.73
N ILE A 242 -14.26 20.18 -3.59
CA ILE A 242 -14.59 21.61 -3.80
C ILE A 242 -14.54 22.04 -5.27
N ASN A 243 -14.32 21.10 -6.21
CA ASN A 243 -14.18 21.37 -7.65
C ASN A 243 -13.14 22.44 -7.98
N PHE A 244 -11.97 22.42 -7.32
CA PHE A 244 -10.94 23.45 -7.48
C PHE A 244 -10.38 23.57 -8.92
N LEU A 245 -10.38 22.45 -9.67
CA LEU A 245 -10.04 22.40 -11.10
C LEU A 245 -11.09 21.57 -11.83
N ASN A 246 -11.00 21.55 -13.16
CA ASN A 246 -11.77 20.64 -13.99
C ASN A 246 -11.62 19.19 -13.49
N VAL A 247 -12.76 18.49 -13.34
CA VAL A 247 -12.86 17.15 -12.77
C VAL A 247 -11.95 16.14 -13.49
N TYR A 248 -11.88 16.20 -14.82
CA TYR A 248 -11.05 15.29 -15.62
C TYR A 248 -9.55 15.52 -15.41
N VAL A 249 -9.14 16.78 -15.18
CA VAL A 249 -7.76 17.11 -14.84
C VAL A 249 -7.39 16.53 -13.47
N TRP A 250 -8.29 16.64 -12.49
CA TRP A 250 -8.10 16.02 -11.17
C TRP A 250 -7.97 14.50 -11.27
N LEU A 251 -8.92 13.84 -11.94
CA LEU A 251 -8.96 12.38 -12.04
C LEU A 251 -7.72 11.80 -12.72
N ARG A 252 -7.25 12.45 -13.80
CA ARG A 252 -6.13 11.97 -14.61
C ARG A 252 -4.76 12.35 -14.05
N PHE A 253 -4.56 13.63 -13.70
CA PHE A 253 -3.22 14.16 -13.41
C PHE A 253 -2.88 14.30 -11.93
N VAL A 254 -3.87 14.27 -11.04
CA VAL A 254 -3.60 14.40 -9.60
C VAL A 254 -3.98 13.13 -8.85
N LEU A 255 -5.22 12.66 -8.99
CA LEU A 255 -5.72 11.50 -8.26
C LEU A 255 -4.97 10.23 -8.65
N SER A 256 -4.65 10.05 -9.94
CA SER A 256 -3.89 8.87 -10.40
C SER A 256 -2.48 8.81 -9.79
N PRO A 257 -1.59 9.83 -9.93
CA PRO A 257 -0.29 9.80 -9.27
C PRO A 257 -0.35 9.67 -7.74
N VAL A 258 -1.35 10.30 -7.10
CA VAL A 258 -1.54 10.23 -5.65
C VAL A 258 -1.90 8.82 -5.20
N THR A 259 -2.77 8.14 -5.96
CA THR A 259 -3.16 6.75 -5.71
C THR A 259 -2.00 5.79 -5.95
N GLU A 260 -1.21 6.01 -7.00
CA GLU A 260 0.01 5.21 -7.26
C GLU A 260 1.04 5.39 -6.14
N THR A 261 1.20 6.62 -5.66
CA THR A 261 2.06 6.95 -4.51
C THR A 261 1.57 6.26 -3.24
N LEU A 262 0.25 6.16 -3.02
CA LEU A 262 -0.35 5.47 -1.88
C LEU A 262 0.05 3.99 -1.84
N TYR A 263 0.04 3.29 -2.99
CA TYR A 263 0.43 1.89 -3.08
C TYR A 263 1.96 1.69 -2.97
N LEU A 264 2.76 2.53 -3.63
CA LEU A 264 4.20 2.27 -3.79
C LEU A 264 5.06 2.81 -2.65
N THR A 265 4.66 3.93 -2.04
CA THR A 265 5.47 4.64 -1.05
C THR A 265 5.67 3.86 0.26
N PRO A 266 4.69 3.15 0.82
CA PRO A 266 4.90 2.35 2.02
C PRO A 266 6.05 1.35 1.85
N SER A 267 6.09 0.65 0.71
CA SER A 267 7.15 -0.31 0.38
C SER A 267 8.53 0.37 0.27
N LEU A 268 8.61 1.50 -0.44
CA LEU A 268 9.85 2.28 -0.55
C LEU A 268 10.37 2.71 0.82
N ILE A 269 9.50 3.24 1.67
CA ILE A 269 9.85 3.71 3.00
C ILE A 269 10.36 2.55 3.85
N VAL A 270 9.66 1.41 3.87
CA VAL A 270 10.09 0.25 4.67
C VAL A 270 11.47 -0.23 4.19
N VAL A 271 11.71 -0.30 2.88
CA VAL A 271 13.03 -0.71 2.35
C VAL A 271 14.12 0.31 2.69
N VAL A 272 13.86 1.61 2.56
CA VAL A 272 14.86 2.66 2.83
C VAL A 272 15.24 2.71 4.31
N TYR A 273 14.24 2.62 5.19
CA TYR A 273 14.42 2.87 6.61
C TYR A 273 14.68 1.61 7.44
N VAL A 274 14.24 0.42 7.04
CA VAL A 274 14.51 -0.82 7.81
C VAL A 274 15.83 -1.44 7.32
N PRO A 275 16.98 -1.28 8.02
CA PRO A 275 18.28 -1.62 7.46
C PRO A 275 18.45 -3.12 7.21
N SER A 276 17.81 -3.96 8.04
CA SER A 276 17.80 -5.41 7.87
C SER A 276 17.11 -5.83 6.57
N LEU A 277 15.99 -5.19 6.22
CA LEU A 277 15.29 -5.46 4.98
C LEU A 277 16.03 -4.86 3.79
N ARG A 278 16.52 -3.62 3.92
CA ARG A 278 17.34 -2.94 2.92
C ARG A 278 18.52 -3.78 2.45
N LYS A 279 19.28 -4.32 3.42
CA LYS A 279 20.45 -5.16 3.14
C LYS A 279 20.05 -6.36 2.30
N GLU A 280 18.96 -7.03 2.62
CA GLU A 280 18.51 -8.20 1.87
C GLU A 280 17.92 -7.85 0.50
N VAL A 281 17.17 -6.73 0.42
CA VAL A 281 16.62 -6.23 -0.85
C VAL A 281 17.73 -5.87 -1.80
N PHE A 282 18.77 -5.16 -1.37
CA PHE A 282 19.87 -4.77 -2.27
C PHE A 282 21.05 -5.75 -2.32
N ARG A 283 21.02 -6.85 -1.55
CA ARG A 283 22.10 -7.85 -1.58
C ARG A 283 22.23 -8.40 -3.00
N ARG A 284 23.44 -8.33 -3.56
CA ARG A 284 23.75 -8.97 -4.85
C ARG A 284 23.56 -10.48 -4.72
N SER A 285 22.74 -11.06 -5.57
CA SER A 285 22.44 -12.51 -5.57
C SER A 285 23.67 -13.38 -5.86
N SER A 286 24.78 -12.79 -6.32
CA SER A 286 26.05 -13.49 -6.59
C SER A 286 26.76 -14.04 -5.35
N GLU A 287 26.44 -13.58 -4.13
CA GLU A 287 27.01 -14.14 -2.88
C GLU A 287 26.26 -15.38 -2.37
N VAL A 288 25.06 -15.66 -2.90
CA VAL A 288 24.24 -16.80 -2.43
C VAL A 288 24.74 -18.13 -2.99
N SER A 289 25.50 -18.12 -4.08
CA SER A 289 26.07 -19.34 -4.67
C SER A 289 27.38 -19.80 -4.02
N SER A 290 28.04 -19.00 -3.18
CA SER A 290 29.34 -19.37 -2.57
C SER A 290 29.25 -19.86 -1.12
N THR A 291 28.06 -19.91 -0.52
CA THR A 291 27.87 -20.31 0.90
C THR A 291 27.15 -21.65 1.11
N ILE A 292 26.82 -22.38 0.03
CA ILE A 292 26.42 -23.80 0.11
C ILE A 292 27.66 -24.68 -0.13
N ALA A 293 28.74 -24.41 0.61
CA ALA A 293 29.75 -25.42 0.86
C ALA A 293 29.46 -25.95 2.27
N PRO A 294 29.18 -27.26 2.47
CA PRO A 294 29.00 -27.79 3.80
C PRO A 294 30.30 -27.57 4.57
N LYS A 295 30.27 -26.69 5.59
CA LYS A 295 31.33 -26.66 6.59
C LYS A 295 31.28 -28.00 7.30
N THR A 296 32.26 -28.85 6.98
CA THR A 296 32.59 -30.04 7.76
C THR A 296 32.74 -29.63 9.21
N VAL A 297 31.76 -30.01 10.04
CA VAL A 297 31.81 -29.80 11.48
C VAL A 297 32.83 -30.80 12.02
N THR A 298 34.06 -30.35 12.24
CA THR A 298 34.99 -31.06 13.11
C THR A 298 34.44 -31.02 14.53
N LEU A 299 33.87 -32.13 14.96
CA LEU A 299 33.54 -32.43 16.34
C LEU A 299 34.82 -32.38 17.17
N VAL A 300 35.10 -31.23 17.79
CA VAL A 300 36.05 -31.14 18.89
C VAL A 300 35.29 -31.52 20.15
N THR A 301 35.42 -32.78 20.57
CA THR A 301 35.02 -33.24 21.89
C THR A 301 35.94 -32.62 22.93
N SER A 302 35.58 -31.47 23.51
CA SER A 302 36.14 -31.05 24.79
C SER A 302 35.24 -31.57 25.91
N ARG A 303 35.82 -32.48 26.71
CA ARG A 303 35.23 -33.04 27.92
C ARG A 303 35.02 -31.95 28.97
N SER A 304 33.95 -32.17 29.73
CA SER A 304 33.50 -31.47 30.93
C SER A 304 34.60 -31.04 31.89
N VAL A 305 34.53 -29.79 32.36
CA VAL A 305 34.95 -29.43 33.72
C VAL A 305 33.80 -28.67 34.38
N ARG A 306 33.54 -29.08 35.63
CA ARG A 306 32.39 -28.75 36.47
C ARG A 306 32.50 -27.35 37.11
N ALA A 307 31.33 -26.91 37.57
CA ALA A 307 31.04 -26.26 38.84
C ALA A 307 30.99 -24.71 38.91
N PHE A 308 29.88 -24.29 39.54
CA PHE A 308 29.39 -22.99 39.98
C PHE A 308 28.80 -22.07 38.91
#